data_AF-A0A7V2PT83-F1
#
_entry.id   AF-A0A7V2PT83-F1
#
_cell.length_a   1.000
_cell.length_b   1.000
_cell.length_c   1.000
_cell.angle_alpha   90.00
_cell.angle_beta   90.00
_cell.angle_gamma   90.00
#
_symmetry.space_group_name_H-M   'P 1'
#
loop_
_entity.id
_entity.type
_entity.pdbx_description
1 polymer ?
#
loop_
_entity_poly.entity_id
_entity_poly.type
_entity_poly.pdbx_seq_one_letter_code
_entity_poly.pdbx_strand_id
1 'polypeptide(L)'
;MEEKLDSENNDQTPNESQPKPEETLPTEPLQDNVVAETPKTEDKAESGQDIEEITAKEESRARHIFRIAIRIITGLLIVFGLGFLTATFLFYKPTLNQLNQTKNEMAKAQDTISSLNTQIDELEAESLKLQRDLDAQQALNQELQSKVSQKDLLVSILTARVYINQSYVSLVKNNINDSLASLNKTKDLLKTIENDIKLDQQNDLETIMQRLDLIITEIKTDTYAAQSDIDVLLTNLSQLEMSLFPEK
;
A
#
# COMPACT_ATOMS: atom_id res chain seq x y z
N MET A 1 37.75 -9.96 3.84
CA MET A 1 36.58 -10.58 4.49
C MET A 1 35.38 -10.05 3.74
N GLU A 2 35.04 -10.46 2.51
CA GLU A 2 34.97 -11.80 1.91
C GLU A 2 34.27 -12.82 2.80
N GLU A 3 32.94 -12.87 2.67
CA GLU A 3 32.19 -14.12 2.79
C GLU A 3 31.19 -14.17 1.62
N LYS A 4 31.55 -15.03 0.65
CA LYS A 4 30.68 -15.51 -0.42
C LYS A 4 29.82 -16.63 0.15
N LEU A 5 28.53 -16.62 -0.15
CA LEU A 5 27.74 -17.85 -0.23
C LEU A 5 26.98 -17.81 -1.56
N ASP A 6 27.49 -18.62 -2.48
CA ASP A 6 26.85 -19.07 -3.71
C ASP A 6 25.90 -20.24 -3.42
N SER A 7 25.08 -20.58 -4.43
CA SER A 7 24.20 -21.75 -4.60
C SER A 7 22.81 -21.66 -3.95
N GLU A 8 21.69 -22.02 -4.59
CA GLU A 8 21.52 -22.69 -5.89
C GLU A 8 20.08 -22.49 -6.40
N ASN A 9 20.00 -22.50 -7.72
CA ASN A 9 18.87 -22.51 -8.64
C ASN A 9 17.83 -23.61 -8.35
N ASN A 10 16.52 -23.32 -8.43
CA ASN A 10 15.65 -24.19 -9.22
C ASN A 10 14.40 -23.47 -9.73
N ASP A 11 14.23 -23.64 -11.03
CA ASP A 11 13.19 -23.19 -11.93
C ASP A 11 11.94 -24.10 -11.83
N GLN A 12 10.88 -23.72 -12.55
CA GLN A 12 9.63 -24.45 -12.85
C GLN A 12 8.36 -24.02 -12.10
N THR A 13 7.71 -23.02 -12.70
CA THR A 13 6.28 -23.15 -13.04
C THR A 13 6.18 -23.76 -14.45
N PRO A 14 5.14 -24.55 -14.79
CA PRO A 14 3.98 -23.92 -15.40
C PRO A 14 2.61 -24.59 -15.11
N ASN A 15 1.61 -23.72 -14.89
CA ASN A 15 0.32 -23.68 -15.59
C ASN A 15 -0.51 -24.98 -15.77
N GLU A 16 -1.67 -25.07 -15.11
CA GLU A 16 -2.87 -25.56 -15.81
C GLU A 16 -4.19 -25.08 -15.17
N SER A 17 -4.85 -24.19 -15.91
CA SER A 17 -6.28 -24.14 -16.28
C SER A 17 -7.40 -24.37 -15.26
N GLN A 18 -8.24 -23.35 -15.25
CA GLN A 18 -9.59 -23.17 -14.69
C GLN A 18 -10.68 -24.13 -15.27
N PRO A 19 -11.94 -24.07 -14.75
CA PRO A 19 -12.83 -25.22 -14.50
C PRO A 19 -14.03 -25.34 -15.46
N LYS A 20 -15.06 -26.10 -15.00
CA LYS A 20 -16.49 -26.24 -15.40
C LYS A 20 -16.82 -27.43 -16.33
N PRO A 21 -18.10 -27.86 -16.46
CA PRO A 21 -19.32 -27.66 -15.64
C PRO A 21 -20.20 -28.93 -15.44
N GLU A 22 -21.27 -28.79 -14.61
CA GLU A 22 -22.59 -29.48 -14.72
C GLU A 22 -22.61 -31.02 -14.51
N GLU A 23 -23.61 -31.69 -13.92
CA GLU A 23 -25.06 -31.57 -14.12
C GLU A 23 -25.81 -32.41 -13.05
N THR A 24 -26.88 -31.83 -12.49
CA THR A 24 -28.20 -32.43 -12.17
C THR A 24 -28.34 -33.80 -11.46
N LEU A 25 -28.95 -33.75 -10.26
CA LEU A 25 -30.13 -34.56 -9.93
C LEU A 25 -31.28 -34.16 -10.88
N PRO A 26 -32.17 -35.05 -11.37
CA PRO A 26 -33.22 -35.64 -10.50
C PRO A 26 -33.86 -36.97 -10.98
N THR A 27 -34.29 -37.85 -10.06
CA THR A 27 -35.53 -38.66 -10.30
C THR A 27 -36.11 -39.26 -9.01
N GLU A 28 -37.22 -38.71 -8.55
CA GLU A 28 -38.43 -39.44 -8.11
C GLU A 28 -39.50 -39.16 -9.21
N PRO A 29 -40.61 -39.92 -9.39
CA PRO A 29 -41.34 -40.71 -8.39
C PRO A 29 -41.94 -42.07 -8.86
N LEU A 30 -42.48 -42.80 -7.87
CA LEU A 30 -43.71 -43.64 -7.85
C LEU A 30 -44.40 -44.01 -9.19
N GLN A 31 -44.79 -45.29 -9.38
CA GLN A 31 -46.14 -45.83 -9.12
C GLN A 31 -46.40 -47.21 -9.77
N ASP A 32 -47.25 -47.98 -9.09
CA ASP A 32 -48.21 -49.00 -9.56
C ASP A 32 -47.79 -50.18 -10.44
N ASN A 33 -48.09 -51.37 -9.91
CA ASN A 33 -48.94 -52.29 -10.68
C ASN A 33 -49.83 -53.12 -9.75
N VAL A 34 -51.13 -53.01 -9.96
CA VAL A 34 -52.22 -53.68 -9.27
C VAL A 34 -52.86 -54.67 -10.25
N VAL A 35 -53.50 -55.71 -9.70
CA VAL A 35 -54.58 -56.54 -10.29
C VAL A 35 -54.07 -57.66 -11.21
N ALA A 36 -54.58 -58.88 -11.22
CA ALA A 36 -55.35 -59.78 -10.36
C ALA A 36 -55.46 -61.09 -11.17
N GLU A 37 -55.84 -62.20 -10.54
CA GLU A 37 -56.96 -63.07 -10.97
C GLU A 37 -56.93 -64.40 -10.20
N THR A 38 -57.96 -64.59 -9.40
CA THR A 38 -58.64 -65.88 -9.18
C THR A 38 -59.84 -65.90 -10.17
N PRO A 39 -60.69 -66.94 -10.33
CA PRO A 39 -60.84 -68.18 -9.54
C PRO A 39 -61.28 -69.47 -10.33
N LYS A 40 -61.55 -70.57 -9.56
CA LYS A 40 -62.67 -71.55 -9.71
C LYS A 40 -62.52 -72.69 -10.76
N THR A 41 -62.97 -73.96 -10.57
CA THR A 41 -63.99 -74.60 -9.68
C THR A 41 -63.88 -76.15 -9.68
N GLU A 42 -64.48 -76.82 -8.66
CA GLU A 42 -65.29 -78.08 -8.68
C GLU A 42 -64.62 -79.46 -8.97
N ASP A 43 -64.99 -80.61 -8.39
CA ASP A 43 -66.03 -81.01 -7.42
C ASP A 43 -65.75 -82.47 -6.91
N LYS A 44 -66.35 -82.83 -5.75
CA LYS A 44 -66.85 -84.17 -5.31
C LYS A 44 -65.89 -85.37 -5.09
N ALA A 45 -66.09 -86.30 -4.15
CA ALA A 45 -67.24 -86.65 -3.29
C ALA A 45 -66.81 -87.54 -2.09
N GLU A 46 -67.69 -87.57 -1.07
CA GLU A 46 -68.09 -88.74 -0.23
C GLU A 46 -67.06 -89.38 0.73
N SER A 47 -67.39 -89.86 1.94
CA SER A 47 -68.64 -90.15 2.66
C SER A 47 -68.30 -90.61 4.10
N GLY A 48 -69.25 -90.45 5.03
CA GLY A 48 -69.38 -91.25 6.29
C GLY A 48 -68.79 -90.60 7.55
N GLN A 49 -69.56 -89.86 8.37
CA GLN A 49 -70.46 -90.33 9.45
C GLN A 49 -69.76 -91.06 10.61
N ASP A 50 -69.60 -90.40 11.77
CA ASP A 50 -70.44 -90.60 12.98
C ASP A 50 -69.99 -89.63 14.10
N ILE A 51 -70.82 -88.64 14.47
CA ILE A 51 -71.63 -88.53 15.71
C ILE A 51 -70.78 -88.27 16.97
N GLU A 52 -70.68 -86.99 17.39
CA GLU A 52 -71.24 -86.39 18.64
C GLU A 52 -70.49 -86.85 19.92
N GLU A 53 -70.11 -86.03 20.89
CA GLU A 53 -70.64 -84.76 21.38
C GLU A 53 -69.58 -84.12 22.32
N ILE A 54 -69.87 -82.91 22.81
CA ILE A 54 -69.37 -82.23 24.02
C ILE A 54 -67.95 -81.62 24.00
N THR A 55 -67.70 -80.37 24.39
CA THR A 55 -68.47 -79.33 25.12
C THR A 55 -67.88 -77.95 24.81
N ALA A 56 -68.69 -76.91 25.03
CA ALA A 56 -68.26 -75.51 25.02
C ALA A 56 -67.29 -75.16 26.18
N LYS A 57 -66.31 -74.31 25.84
CA LYS A 57 -65.68 -73.23 26.64
C LYS A 57 -64.65 -73.61 27.72
N GLU A 58 -63.41 -73.14 27.53
CA GLU A 58 -62.68 -72.44 28.59
C GLU A 58 -61.70 -71.39 28.04
N GLU A 59 -61.89 -70.15 28.50
CA GLU A 59 -61.06 -68.99 28.20
C GLU A 59 -59.88 -68.88 29.18
N SER A 60 -58.69 -68.68 28.61
CA SER A 60 -57.91 -67.45 28.81
C SER A 60 -57.56 -67.04 30.25
N ARG A 61 -56.39 -67.47 30.74
CA ARG A 61 -55.62 -66.71 31.77
C ARG A 61 -54.20 -66.41 31.34
N ALA A 62 -53.42 -67.42 30.90
CA ALA A 62 -52.06 -67.21 30.42
C ALA A 62 -52.00 -66.37 29.12
N ARG A 63 -52.93 -66.60 28.19
CA ARG A 63 -53.05 -65.80 26.94
C ARG A 63 -53.49 -64.36 27.24
N HIS A 64 -54.24 -64.12 28.31
CA HIS A 64 -54.64 -62.78 28.74
C HIS A 64 -53.45 -62.01 29.34
N ILE A 65 -52.69 -62.65 30.24
CA ILE A 65 -51.49 -62.06 30.86
C ILE A 65 -50.41 -61.80 29.82
N PHE A 66 -50.19 -62.72 28.87
CA PHE A 66 -49.24 -62.51 27.77
C PHE A 66 -49.64 -61.35 26.85
N ARG A 67 -50.93 -61.21 26.53
CA ARG A 67 -51.43 -60.02 25.79
C ARG A 67 -51.24 -58.73 26.58
N ILE A 68 -51.39 -58.76 27.90
CA ILE A 68 -51.14 -57.59 28.76
C ILE A 68 -49.65 -57.26 28.80
N ALA A 69 -48.77 -58.25 28.96
CA ALA A 69 -47.32 -58.07 28.95
C ALA A 69 -46.81 -57.52 27.61
N ILE A 70 -47.30 -58.06 26.48
CA ILE A 70 -47.01 -57.51 25.14
C ILE A 70 -47.49 -56.06 25.05
N ARG A 71 -48.71 -55.76 25.51
CA ARG A 71 -49.25 -54.39 25.45
C ARG A 71 -48.43 -53.40 26.28
N ILE A 72 -47.93 -53.83 27.43
CA ILE A 72 -47.03 -53.02 28.28
C ILE A 72 -45.68 -52.82 27.59
N ILE A 73 -45.06 -53.89 27.07
CA ILE A 73 -43.77 -53.82 26.35
C ILE A 73 -43.90 -52.93 25.11
N THR A 74 -44.95 -53.10 24.31
CA THR A 74 -45.21 -52.25 23.13
C THR A 74 -45.44 -50.79 23.54
N GLY A 75 -46.17 -50.53 24.63
CA GLY A 75 -46.32 -49.18 25.17
C GLY A 75 -44.98 -48.56 25.60
N LEU A 76 -44.13 -49.35 26.27
CA LEU A 76 -42.79 -48.94 26.70
C LEU A 76 -41.87 -48.67 25.51
N LEU A 77 -41.97 -49.48 24.45
CA LEU A 77 -41.19 -49.35 23.22
C LEU A 77 -41.61 -48.11 22.42
N ILE A 78 -42.91 -47.78 22.38
CA ILE A 78 -43.41 -46.54 21.77
C ILE A 78 -42.90 -45.31 22.53
N VAL A 79 -42.99 -45.32 23.87
CA VAL A 79 -42.50 -44.20 24.71
C VAL A 79 -40.98 -44.04 24.58
N PHE A 80 -40.23 -45.15 24.56
CA PHE A 80 -38.78 -45.14 24.35
C PHE A 80 -38.41 -44.64 22.95
N GLY A 81 -39.13 -45.08 21.91
CA GLY A 81 -38.95 -44.60 20.54
C GLY A 81 -39.21 -43.10 20.40
N LEU A 82 -40.28 -42.58 21.01
CA LEU A 82 -40.55 -41.14 21.05
C LEU A 82 -39.49 -40.38 21.85
N GLY A 83 -39.04 -40.91 23.00
CA GLY A 83 -37.98 -40.32 23.81
C GLY A 83 -36.65 -40.23 23.06
N PHE A 84 -36.30 -41.27 22.30
CA PHE A 84 -35.12 -41.29 21.45
C PHE A 84 -35.23 -40.28 20.31
N LEU A 85 -36.35 -40.26 19.59
CA LEU A 85 -36.58 -39.33 18.48
C LEU A 85 -36.51 -37.86 18.92
N THR A 86 -37.15 -37.55 20.04
CA THR A 86 -37.14 -36.20 20.64
C THR A 86 -35.75 -35.80 21.11
N ALA A 87 -34.99 -36.70 21.74
CA ALA A 87 -33.60 -36.44 22.11
C ALA A 87 -32.72 -36.14 20.88
N THR A 88 -32.75 -36.98 19.84
CA THR A 88 -31.98 -36.71 18.61
C THR A 88 -32.37 -35.39 17.96
N PHE A 89 -33.66 -35.05 17.92
CA PHE A 89 -34.11 -33.79 17.34
C PHE A 89 -33.69 -32.56 18.17
N LEU A 90 -33.68 -32.70 19.50
CA LEU A 90 -33.26 -31.65 20.43
C LEU A 90 -31.77 -31.36 20.35
N PHE A 91 -30.93 -32.37 20.06
CA PHE A 91 -29.48 -32.20 19.89
C PHE A 91 -29.05 -31.87 18.46
N TYR A 92 -29.75 -32.33 17.42
CA TYR A 92 -29.33 -32.13 16.03
C TYR A 92 -29.52 -30.68 15.55
N LYS A 93 -30.64 -30.05 15.89
CA LYS A 93 -30.92 -28.64 15.52
C LYS A 93 -29.90 -27.63 16.07
N PRO A 94 -29.52 -27.64 17.37
CA PRO A 94 -28.54 -26.70 17.88
C PRO A 94 -27.16 -26.88 17.23
N THR A 95 -26.73 -28.12 16.94
CA THR A 95 -25.44 -28.36 16.26
C THR A 95 -25.43 -27.82 14.83
N LEU A 96 -26.52 -27.97 14.08
CA LEU A 96 -26.63 -27.35 12.74
C LEU A 96 -26.64 -25.82 12.80
N ASN A 97 -27.34 -25.24 13.78
CA ASN A 97 -27.35 -23.79 13.97
C ASN A 97 -25.94 -23.28 14.33
N GLN A 98 -25.21 -23.97 15.19
CA GLN A 98 -23.82 -23.64 15.53
C GLN A 98 -22.91 -23.74 14.30
N LEU A 99 -23.02 -24.81 13.51
CA LEU A 99 -22.22 -24.97 12.29
C LEU A 99 -22.51 -23.86 11.27
N ASN A 100 -23.77 -23.48 11.08
CA ASN A 100 -24.15 -22.36 10.22
C ASN A 100 -23.64 -21.02 10.78
N GLN A 101 -23.71 -20.82 12.09
CA GLN A 101 -23.18 -19.63 12.74
C GLN A 101 -21.66 -19.52 12.55
N THR A 102 -20.91 -20.58 12.83
CA THR A 102 -19.45 -20.61 12.63
C THR A 102 -19.06 -20.40 11.17
N LYS A 103 -19.81 -20.99 10.21
CA LYS A 103 -19.60 -20.73 8.78
C LYS A 103 -19.83 -19.25 8.42
N ASN A 104 -20.88 -18.64 8.96
CA ASN A 104 -21.16 -17.23 8.72
C ASN A 104 -20.11 -16.32 9.36
N GLU A 105 -19.61 -16.66 10.56
CA GLU A 105 -18.52 -15.95 11.22
C GLU A 105 -17.21 -16.07 10.42
N MET A 106 -16.90 -17.27 9.90
CA MET A 106 -15.75 -17.49 9.04
C MET A 106 -15.85 -16.68 7.73
N ALA A 107 -17.02 -16.66 7.09
CA ALA A 107 -17.26 -15.86 5.90
C ALA A 107 -17.05 -14.36 6.18
N LYS A 108 -17.62 -13.84 7.28
CA LYS A 108 -17.41 -12.44 7.70
C LYS A 108 -15.96 -12.13 8.02
N ALA A 109 -15.25 -13.05 8.67
CA ALA A 109 -13.83 -12.89 8.95
C ALA A 109 -13.01 -12.84 7.65
N GLN A 110 -13.34 -13.70 6.68
CA GLN A 110 -12.71 -13.70 5.36
C GLN A 110 -12.97 -12.40 4.59
N ASP A 111 -14.20 -11.89 4.62
CA ASP A 111 -14.56 -10.61 4.00
C ASP A 111 -13.79 -9.45 4.67
N THR A 112 -13.65 -9.49 6.00
CA THR A 112 -12.89 -8.50 6.77
C THR A 112 -11.41 -8.55 6.41
N ILE A 113 -10.82 -9.75 6.33
CA ILE A 113 -9.43 -9.93 5.90
C ILE A 113 -9.23 -9.40 4.48
N SER A 114 -10.14 -9.72 3.56
CA SER A 114 -10.08 -9.21 2.19
C SER A 114 -10.13 -7.68 2.15
N SER A 115 -11.04 -7.06 2.90
CA SER A 115 -11.16 -5.61 2.97
C SER A 115 -9.94 -4.94 3.60
N LEU A 116 -9.37 -5.52 4.66
CA LEU A 116 -8.17 -5.01 5.29
C LEU A 116 -6.95 -5.13 4.37
N ASN A 117 -6.82 -6.23 3.61
CA ASN A 117 -5.76 -6.38 2.62
C ASN A 117 -5.86 -5.31 1.53
N THR A 118 -7.06 -5.04 1.01
CA THR A 118 -7.26 -3.93 0.05
C THR A 118 -6.87 -2.57 0.65
N GLN A 119 -7.24 -2.30 1.90
CA GLN A 119 -6.83 -1.06 2.57
C GLN A 119 -5.31 -0.97 2.75
N ILE A 120 -4.64 -2.08 3.07
CA ILE A 120 -3.18 -2.15 3.17
C ILE A 120 -2.55 -1.83 1.82
N ASP A 121 -3.03 -2.44 0.74
CA ASP A 121 -2.52 -2.20 -0.63
C ASP A 121 -2.72 -0.74 -1.04
N GLU A 122 -3.87 -0.14 -0.71
CA GLU A 122 -4.17 1.28 -0.97
C GLU A 122 -3.25 2.21 -0.17
N LEU A 123 -3.06 1.95 1.13
CA LEU A 123 -2.16 2.71 2.00
C LEU A 123 -0.70 2.60 1.55
N GLU A 124 -0.27 1.41 1.11
CA GLU A 124 1.07 1.22 0.56
C GLU A 124 1.26 2.00 -0.73
N ALA A 125 0.28 1.97 -1.64
CA ALA A 125 0.30 2.76 -2.87
C ALA A 125 0.32 4.27 -2.59
N GLU A 126 -0.47 4.75 -1.62
CA GLU A 126 -0.48 6.15 -1.19
C GLU A 126 0.86 6.55 -0.56
N SER A 127 1.42 5.71 0.31
CA SER A 127 2.73 5.95 0.93
C SER A 127 3.84 6.07 -0.12
N LEU A 128 3.87 5.15 -1.10
CA LEU A 128 4.83 5.21 -2.22
C LEU A 128 4.65 6.46 -3.08
N LYS A 129 3.41 6.89 -3.31
CA LYS A 129 3.13 8.14 -4.03
C LYS A 129 3.63 9.35 -3.25
N LEU A 130 3.31 9.42 -1.96
CA LEU A 130 3.71 10.54 -1.10
C LEU A 130 5.24 10.63 -0.99
N GLN A 131 5.93 9.50 -0.92
CA GLN A 131 7.40 9.48 -0.93
C GLN A 131 7.96 10.06 -2.24
N ARG A 132 7.43 9.68 -3.40
CA ARG A 132 7.86 10.24 -4.69
C ARG A 132 7.60 11.75 -4.78
N ASP A 133 6.44 12.19 -4.30
CA ASP A 133 6.10 13.62 -4.27
C ASP A 133 7.05 14.39 -3.35
N LEU A 134 7.39 13.82 -2.18
CA LEU A 134 8.37 14.40 -1.26
C LEU A 134 9.75 14.51 -1.89
N ASP A 135 10.24 13.46 -2.54
CA ASP A 135 11.54 13.44 -3.21
C ASP A 135 11.58 14.49 -4.35
N ALA A 136 10.50 14.59 -5.13
CA ALA A 136 10.38 15.60 -6.18
C ALA A 136 10.38 17.03 -5.63
N GLN A 137 9.67 17.27 -4.53
CA GLN A 137 9.65 18.59 -3.87
C GLN A 137 10.99 18.93 -3.24
N GLN A 138 11.71 17.96 -2.67
CA GLN A 138 13.06 18.17 -2.15
C GLN A 138 14.03 18.55 -3.27
N ALA A 139 14.00 17.85 -4.40
CA ALA A 139 14.80 18.18 -5.57
C ALA A 139 14.49 19.58 -6.10
N LEU A 140 13.20 19.94 -6.22
CA LEU A 140 12.78 21.28 -6.64
C LEU A 140 13.26 22.37 -5.67
N ASN A 141 13.16 22.13 -4.36
CA ASN A 141 13.65 23.08 -3.36
C ASN A 141 15.17 23.28 -3.45
N GLN A 142 15.94 22.21 -3.65
CA GLN A 142 17.39 22.31 -3.85
C GLN A 142 17.74 23.09 -5.13
N GLU A 143 17.01 22.84 -6.22
CA GLU A 143 17.19 23.59 -7.47
C GLU A 143 16.88 25.08 -7.29
N LEU A 144 15.77 25.41 -6.63
CA LEU A 144 15.38 26.78 -6.36
C LEU A 144 16.37 27.49 -5.45
N GLN A 145 16.86 26.82 -4.39
CA GLN A 145 17.92 27.36 -3.53
C GLN A 145 19.18 27.67 -4.33
N SER A 146 19.63 26.74 -5.19
CA SER A 146 20.78 26.98 -6.07
C SER A 146 20.56 28.17 -7.00
N LYS A 147 19.36 28.32 -7.56
CA LYS A 147 19.00 29.48 -8.40
C LYS A 147 19.01 30.78 -7.62
N VAL A 148 18.48 30.79 -6.40
CA VAL A 148 18.50 31.97 -5.52
C VAL A 148 19.95 32.36 -5.19
N SER A 149 20.78 31.43 -4.74
CA SER A 149 22.19 31.69 -4.44
C SER A 149 22.95 32.24 -5.66
N GLN A 150 22.68 31.71 -6.86
CA GLN A 150 23.26 32.26 -8.10
C GLN A 150 22.80 33.70 -8.38
N LYS A 151 21.53 34.03 -8.13
CA LYS A 151 21.01 35.39 -8.31
C LYS A 151 21.54 36.35 -7.26
N ASP A 152 21.68 35.93 -6.02
CA ASP A 152 22.28 36.73 -4.95
C ASP A 152 23.74 37.06 -5.26
N LEU A 153 24.51 36.08 -5.75
CA LEU A 153 25.87 36.30 -6.23
C LEU A 153 25.92 37.31 -7.39
N LEU A 154 25.02 37.16 -8.39
CA LEU A 154 24.93 38.11 -9.50
C LEU A 154 24.62 39.53 -9.01
N VAL A 155 23.63 39.69 -8.13
CA VAL A 155 23.28 40.98 -7.53
C VAL A 155 24.46 41.59 -6.78
N SER A 156 25.25 40.77 -6.09
CA SER A 156 26.43 41.22 -5.34
C SER A 156 27.52 41.72 -6.28
N ILE A 157 27.79 41.03 -7.38
CA ILE A 157 28.74 41.47 -8.41
C ILE A 157 28.27 42.76 -9.10
N LEU A 158 26.99 42.85 -9.48
CA LEU A 158 26.42 44.06 -10.06
C LEU A 158 26.49 45.24 -9.08
N THR A 159 26.24 44.99 -7.79
CA THR A 159 26.37 46.02 -6.73
C THR A 159 27.81 46.47 -6.56
N ALA A 160 28.78 45.55 -6.61
CA ALA A 160 30.20 45.90 -6.62
C ALA A 160 30.55 46.81 -7.82
N ARG A 161 30.05 46.49 -9.02
CA ARG A 161 30.20 47.36 -10.21
C ARG A 161 29.61 48.75 -9.99
N VAL A 162 28.44 48.86 -9.34
CA VAL A 162 27.84 50.16 -8.99
C VAL A 162 28.75 50.95 -8.06
N TYR A 163 29.29 50.33 -7.01
CA TYR A 163 30.22 51.02 -6.09
C TYR A 163 31.53 51.43 -6.76
N ILE A 164 32.07 50.63 -7.67
CA ILE A 164 33.26 51.00 -8.45
C ILE A 164 32.96 52.20 -9.35
N ASN A 165 31.81 52.22 -10.04
CA ASN A 165 31.40 53.37 -10.85
C ASN A 165 31.16 54.63 -9.99
N GLN A 166 30.59 54.48 -8.79
CA GLN A 166 30.43 55.58 -7.85
C GLN A 166 31.78 56.12 -7.38
N SER A 167 32.77 55.24 -7.17
CA SER A 167 34.14 55.63 -6.88
C SER A 167 34.74 56.43 -8.04
N TYR A 168 34.62 55.94 -9.27
CA TYR A 168 35.10 56.62 -10.48
C TYR A 168 34.52 58.04 -10.59
N VAL A 169 33.19 58.18 -10.51
CA VAL A 169 32.52 59.48 -10.59
C VAL A 169 32.96 60.43 -9.47
N SER A 170 33.14 59.92 -8.25
CA SER A 170 33.61 60.72 -7.12
C SER A 170 35.06 61.18 -7.32
N LEU A 171 35.91 60.30 -7.87
CA LEU A 171 37.29 60.60 -8.18
C LEU A 171 37.42 61.68 -9.26
N VAL A 172 36.61 61.60 -10.32
CA VAL A 172 36.52 62.66 -11.36
C VAL A 172 36.06 64.00 -10.79
N LYS A 173 35.20 63.98 -9.77
CA LYS A 173 34.76 65.18 -9.03
C LYS A 173 35.78 65.66 -7.99
N ASN A 174 36.98 65.09 -7.94
CA ASN A 174 38.02 65.36 -6.93
C ASN A 174 37.57 65.11 -5.47
N ASN A 175 36.57 64.24 -5.28
CA ASN A 175 36.12 63.82 -3.95
C ASN A 175 36.73 62.46 -3.60
N ILE A 176 37.99 62.50 -3.14
CA ILE A 176 38.78 61.31 -2.82
C ILE A 176 38.15 60.51 -1.67
N ASN A 177 37.55 61.18 -0.68
CA ASN A 177 36.96 60.50 0.48
C ASN A 177 35.75 59.65 0.09
N ASP A 178 34.84 60.19 -0.74
CA ASP A 178 33.68 59.44 -1.23
C ASP A 178 34.09 58.30 -2.17
N SER A 179 35.16 58.52 -2.95
CA SER A 179 35.74 57.48 -3.78
C SER A 179 36.27 56.31 -2.93
N LEU A 180 37.09 56.61 -1.92
CA LEU A 180 37.60 55.62 -0.97
C LEU A 180 36.48 54.90 -0.23
N ALA A 181 35.43 55.61 0.20
CA ALA A 181 34.29 54.99 0.87
C ALA A 181 33.61 53.96 -0.04
N SER A 182 33.47 54.26 -1.34
CA SER A 182 32.86 53.35 -2.32
C SER A 182 33.77 52.15 -2.65
N LEU A 183 35.09 52.35 -2.76
CA LEU A 183 36.05 51.26 -2.94
C LEU A 183 36.10 50.33 -1.73
N ASN A 184 36.04 50.86 -0.51
CA ASN A 184 35.99 50.02 0.69
C ASN A 184 34.69 49.19 0.76
N LYS A 185 33.54 49.78 0.40
CA LYS A 185 32.29 49.00 0.26
C LYS A 185 32.40 47.89 -0.78
N THR A 186 33.09 48.16 -1.89
CA THR A 186 33.40 47.14 -2.90
C THR A 186 34.24 46.03 -2.29
N LYS A 187 35.30 46.37 -1.55
CA LYS A 187 36.18 45.40 -0.90
C LYS A 187 35.43 44.50 0.08
N ASP A 188 34.59 45.10 0.92
CA ASP A 188 33.79 44.36 1.90
C ASP A 188 32.81 43.41 1.20
N LEU A 189 32.15 43.87 0.14
CA LEU A 189 31.24 43.03 -0.64
C LEU A 189 31.96 41.89 -1.36
N LEU A 190 33.12 42.15 -1.97
CA LEU A 190 33.91 41.10 -2.64
C LEU A 190 34.40 40.02 -1.67
N LYS A 191 34.70 40.39 -0.42
CA LYS A 191 35.01 39.40 0.64
C LYS A 191 33.81 38.54 1.00
N THR A 192 32.60 39.11 1.01
CA THR A 192 31.41 38.30 1.36
C THR A 192 31.14 37.21 0.33
N ILE A 193 31.43 37.46 -0.95
CA ILE A 193 31.18 36.48 -2.02
C ILE A 193 32.34 35.49 -2.23
N GLU A 194 33.47 35.62 -1.51
CA GLU A 194 34.65 34.77 -1.66
C GLU A 194 34.35 33.28 -1.44
N ASN A 195 33.45 32.98 -0.50
CA ASN A 195 33.03 31.61 -0.19
C ASN A 195 31.89 31.10 -1.10
N ASP A 196 31.25 32.00 -1.84
CA ASP A 196 30.07 31.70 -2.65
C ASP A 196 30.43 31.41 -4.13
N ILE A 197 31.63 31.80 -4.55
CA ILE A 197 32.19 31.47 -5.87
C ILE A 197 32.81 30.07 -5.88
N LYS A 198 32.87 29.44 -7.06
CA LYS A 198 33.49 28.12 -7.18
C LYS A 198 35.02 28.24 -7.18
N LEU A 199 35.68 27.14 -6.85
CA LEU A 199 37.13 27.06 -6.69
C LEU A 199 37.92 27.54 -7.93
N ASP A 200 37.39 27.30 -9.12
CA ASP A 200 38.03 27.68 -10.39
C ASP A 200 37.97 29.19 -10.67
N GLN A 201 37.07 29.95 -10.02
CA GLN A 201 37.01 31.41 -10.13
C GLN A 201 37.68 32.15 -8.97
N GLN A 202 38.22 31.46 -7.96
CA GLN A 202 38.83 32.10 -6.80
C GLN A 202 40.07 32.93 -7.15
N ASN A 203 40.88 32.45 -8.10
CA ASN A 203 42.07 33.19 -8.57
C ASN A 203 41.69 34.52 -9.25
N ASP A 204 40.58 34.53 -9.99
CA ASP A 204 40.10 35.74 -10.67
C ASP A 204 39.61 36.76 -9.64
N LEU A 205 38.85 36.32 -8.63
CA LEU A 205 38.42 37.16 -7.52
C LEU A 205 39.61 37.70 -6.72
N GLU A 206 40.60 36.86 -6.42
CA GLU A 206 41.80 37.27 -5.71
C GLU A 206 42.55 38.37 -6.48
N THR A 207 42.71 38.20 -7.80
CA THR A 207 43.33 39.19 -8.68
C THR A 207 42.58 40.53 -8.65
N ILE A 208 41.24 40.49 -8.67
CA ILE A 208 40.38 41.67 -8.54
C ILE A 208 40.60 42.35 -7.18
N MET A 209 40.63 41.58 -6.10
CA MET A 209 40.84 42.11 -4.74
C MET A 209 42.22 42.73 -4.54
N GLN A 210 43.27 42.11 -5.08
CA GLN A 210 44.63 42.65 -5.04
C GLN A 210 44.72 43.99 -5.80
N ARG A 211 44.10 44.08 -6.98
CA ARG A 211 44.04 45.33 -7.74
C ARG A 211 43.24 46.41 -7.03
N LEU A 212 42.12 46.04 -6.40
CA LEU A 212 41.34 46.96 -5.57
C LEU A 212 42.16 47.55 -4.42
N ASP A 213 43.00 46.73 -3.78
CA ASP A 213 43.87 47.17 -2.69
C ASP A 213 44.98 48.12 -3.16
N LEU A 214 45.52 47.88 -4.35
CA LEU A 214 46.44 48.81 -5.01
C LEU A 214 45.78 50.18 -5.24
N ILE A 215 44.58 50.20 -5.84
CA ILE A 215 43.82 51.43 -6.11
C ILE A 215 43.57 52.19 -4.80
N ILE A 216 43.09 51.51 -3.75
CA ILE A 216 42.81 52.14 -2.45
C ILE A 216 44.07 52.79 -1.85
N THR A 217 45.24 52.20 -2.07
CA THR A 217 46.51 52.71 -1.54
C THR A 217 47.03 53.91 -2.34
N GLU A 218 46.90 53.89 -3.67
CA GLU A 218 47.51 54.86 -4.58
C GLU A 218 46.60 56.06 -4.93
N ILE A 219 45.29 55.96 -4.68
CA ILE A 219 44.30 56.99 -5.06
C ILE A 219 44.57 58.40 -4.50
N LYS A 220 45.33 58.50 -3.41
CA LYS A 220 45.70 59.78 -2.81
C LYS A 220 46.94 60.41 -3.45
N THR A 221 47.78 59.61 -4.10
CA THR A 221 49.08 60.02 -4.63
C THR A 221 49.06 60.15 -6.15
N ASP A 222 48.33 59.27 -6.84
CA ASP A 222 48.19 59.30 -8.29
C ASP A 222 46.74 59.02 -8.71
N THR A 223 45.96 60.09 -8.79
CA THR A 223 44.56 60.04 -9.21
C THR A 223 44.39 59.53 -10.65
N TYR A 224 45.34 59.80 -11.54
CA TYR A 224 45.25 59.40 -12.94
C TYR A 224 45.48 57.90 -13.08
N ALA A 225 46.52 57.37 -12.43
CA ALA A 225 46.75 55.92 -12.35
C ALA A 225 45.55 55.20 -11.72
N ALA A 226 45.03 55.71 -10.60
CA ALA A 226 43.87 55.13 -9.93
C ALA A 226 42.61 55.09 -10.84
N GLN A 227 42.38 56.11 -11.68
CA GLN A 227 41.29 56.08 -12.67
C GLN A 227 41.49 54.96 -13.69
N SER A 228 42.71 54.84 -14.24
CA SER A 228 43.03 53.77 -15.20
C SER A 228 42.88 52.38 -14.57
N ASP A 229 43.29 52.21 -13.32
CA ASP A 229 43.18 50.92 -12.63
C ASP A 229 41.72 50.57 -12.29
N ILE A 230 40.87 51.56 -12.00
CA ILE A 230 39.42 51.36 -11.83
C ILE A 230 38.79 50.81 -13.13
N ASP A 231 39.20 51.30 -14.30
CA ASP A 231 38.69 50.78 -15.59
C ASP A 231 39.10 49.31 -15.82
N VAL A 232 40.34 48.96 -15.46
CA VAL A 232 40.80 47.56 -15.48
C VAL A 232 40.02 46.71 -14.47
N LEU A 233 39.77 47.23 -13.27
CA LEU A 233 38.97 46.55 -12.25
C LEU A 233 37.54 46.25 -12.73
N LEU A 234 36.89 47.22 -13.40
CA LEU A 234 35.58 47.02 -14.02
C LEU A 234 35.60 45.95 -15.11
N THR A 235 36.67 45.93 -15.93
CA THR A 235 36.85 44.92 -16.98
C THR A 235 37.00 43.53 -16.37
N ASN A 236 37.87 43.37 -15.36
CA ASN A 236 38.08 42.09 -14.68
C ASN A 236 36.80 41.61 -14.00
N LEU A 237 36.05 42.50 -13.34
CA LEU A 237 34.79 42.15 -12.69
C LEU A 237 33.72 41.73 -13.70
N SER A 238 33.69 42.36 -14.89
CA SER A 238 32.82 41.94 -15.99
C SER A 238 33.20 40.57 -16.56
N GLN A 239 34.49 40.25 -16.62
CA GLN A 239 34.95 38.92 -17.05
C GLN A 239 34.59 37.85 -16.02
N LEU A 240 34.75 38.15 -14.72
CA LEU A 240 34.30 37.27 -13.64
C LEU A 240 32.79 37.01 -13.73
N GLU A 241 31.98 38.06 -13.98
CA GLU A 241 30.53 37.92 -14.19
C GLU A 241 30.22 36.96 -15.36
N MET A 242 30.86 37.15 -16.52
CA MET A 242 30.66 36.29 -17.69
C MET A 242 31.08 34.83 -17.45
N SER A 243 32.13 34.62 -16.65
CA SER A 243 32.60 33.29 -16.26
C SER A 243 31.62 32.58 -15.31
N LEU A 244 31.08 33.32 -14.34
CA LEU A 244 30.13 32.80 -13.36
C LEU A 244 28.73 32.57 -13.96
N PHE A 245 28.32 33.41 -14.90
CA PHE A 245 27.00 33.42 -15.51
C PHE A 245 27.06 33.41 -17.04
N PRO A 246 27.54 32.32 -17.66
CA PRO A 246 27.53 32.20 -19.11
C PRO A 246 26.10 32.27 -19.62
N GLU A 247 25.84 33.14 -20.61
CA GLU A 247 24.55 33.16 -21.30
C GLU A 247 24.28 31.78 -21.91
N LYS A 248 23.15 31.19 -21.54
CA LYS A 248 22.66 29.92 -22.10
C LYS A 248 21.76 30.16 -23.29
#